data_AF-A0A2N4X1U7-F1
#
_entry.id   AF-A0A2N4X1U7-F1
#
_cell.length_a   1.000
_cell.length_b   1.000
_cell.length_c   1.000
_cell.angle_alpha   90.00
_cell.angle_beta   90.00
_cell.angle_gamma   90.00
#
_symmetry.space_group_name_H-M   'P 1'
#
loop_
_entity.id
_entity.type
_entity.pdbx_description
1 polymer ?
#
loop_
_entity_poly.entity_id
_entity_poly.type
_entity_poly.pdbx_seq_one_letter_code
_entity_poly.pdbx_strand_id
1 'polypeptide(L)'
;MSLYSAKMFVERSVAFHNDALHVIVGLLIALVAAALLRSSLARWRPWLVVLALELLNEANDYLVETWPNEVAQQFGEIAKDIVLTMALPTLMLVIARRWPNLLAGDGSRA
;
A
#
# COMPACT_ATOMS: atom_id res chain seq x y z
N MET A 1 -16.34 -16.06 -3.17
CA MET A 1 -14.88 -16.04 -2.94
C MET A 1 -14.65 -15.30 -1.63
N SER A 2 -13.95 -15.87 -0.65
CA SER A 2 -13.56 -15.14 0.56
C SER A 2 -12.45 -14.13 0.25
N LEU A 3 -12.33 -13.06 1.04
CA LEU A 3 -11.25 -12.06 0.89
C LEU A 3 -9.87 -12.73 0.88
N TYR A 4 -9.66 -13.68 1.79
CA TYR A 4 -8.46 -14.51 1.84
C TYR A 4 -8.23 -15.28 0.52
N SER A 5 -9.26 -15.97 -0.01
CA SER A 5 -9.11 -16.70 -1.28
C SER A 5 -8.87 -15.80 -2.49
N ALA A 6 -9.40 -14.57 -2.47
CA ALA A 6 -9.14 -13.58 -3.51
C ALA A 6 -7.70 -13.09 -3.48
N LYS A 7 -7.18 -12.80 -2.28
CA LYS A 7 -5.78 -12.45 -2.05
C LYS A 7 -4.85 -13.56 -2.51
N MET A 8 -5.05 -14.78 -2.02
CA MET A 8 -4.24 -15.94 -2.40
C MET A 8 -4.28 -16.22 -3.90
N PHE A 9 -5.41 -15.95 -4.57
CA PHE A 9 -5.49 -16.06 -6.03
C PHE A 9 -4.60 -15.02 -6.73
N VAL A 10 -4.62 -13.76 -6.30
CA VAL A 10 -3.76 -12.72 -6.86
C VAL A 10 -2.28 -13.03 -6.62
N GLU A 11 -1.92 -13.41 -5.40
CA GLU A 11 -0.54 -13.78 -5.04
C GLU A 11 -0.02 -14.96 -5.86
N ARG A 12 -0.86 -15.99 -6.08
CA ARG A 12 -0.43 -17.20 -6.78
C ARG A 12 -0.56 -17.13 -8.30
N SER A 13 -1.44 -16.28 -8.83
CA SER A 13 -1.67 -16.16 -10.27
C SER A 13 -0.71 -15.18 -10.94
N VAL A 14 -0.05 -14.34 -10.16
CA VAL A 14 0.88 -13.35 -10.65
C VAL A 14 2.30 -13.85 -10.35
N ALA A 15 3.15 -13.96 -11.37
CA ALA A 15 4.53 -14.43 -11.22
C ALA A 15 5.46 -13.43 -10.48
N PHE A 16 4.90 -12.47 -9.75
CA PHE A 16 5.65 -11.51 -8.94
C PHE A 16 5.88 -12.08 -7.54
N HIS A 17 7.04 -11.78 -6.96
CA HIS A 17 7.27 -12.04 -5.53
C HIS A 17 6.25 -11.23 -4.70
N ASN A 18 5.78 -11.79 -3.58
CA ASN A 18 4.81 -11.14 -2.70
C ASN A 18 5.25 -9.72 -2.31
N ASP A 19 6.53 -9.51 -2.03
CA ASP A 19 7.12 -8.21 -1.73
C ASP A 19 6.83 -7.13 -2.81
N ALA A 20 6.84 -7.51 -4.09
CA ALA A 20 6.55 -6.59 -5.19
C ALA A 20 5.06 -6.24 -5.27
N LEU A 21 4.17 -7.16 -4.85
CA LEU A 21 2.73 -6.90 -4.79
C LEU A 21 2.42 -5.85 -3.73
N HIS A 22 3.04 -5.90 -2.54
CA HIS A 22 2.86 -4.87 -1.50
C HIS A 22 3.14 -3.47 -2.05
N VAL A 23 4.27 -3.29 -2.74
CA VAL A 23 4.66 -2.00 -3.34
C VAL A 23 3.65 -1.53 -4.39
N ILE A 24 3.27 -2.41 -5.32
CA ILE A 24 2.38 -2.04 -6.45
C ILE A 24 0.95 -1.80 -5.97
N VAL A 25 0.41 -2.69 -5.13
CA VAL A 25 -0.95 -2.62 -4.60
C VAL A 25 -1.11 -1.39 -3.70
N GLY A 26 -0.13 -1.10 -2.83
CA GLY A 26 -0.14 0.10 -2.00
C GLY A 26 -0.28 1.39 -2.83
N LEU A 27 0.50 1.51 -3.92
CA LEU A 27 0.38 2.65 -4.83
C LEU A 27 -0.98 2.70 -5.54
N LEU A 28 -1.45 1.57 -6.06
CA LEU A 28 -2.74 1.50 -6.76
C LEU A 28 -3.90 1.90 -5.84
N ILE A 29 -3.92 1.41 -4.60
CA ILE A 29 -4.92 1.79 -3.59
C ILE A 29 -4.85 3.29 -3.32
N ALA A 30 -3.66 3.87 -3.20
CA ALA A 30 -3.50 5.31 -2.97
C ALA A 30 -4.12 6.15 -4.11
N LEU A 31 -3.86 5.75 -5.37
CA LEU A 31 -4.40 6.41 -6.56
C LEU A 31 -5.93 6.27 -6.65
N VAL A 32 -6.44 5.06 -6.44
CA VAL A 32 -7.89 4.78 -6.45
C VAL A 32 -8.58 5.53 -5.32
N ALA A 33 -8.03 5.53 -4.11
CA ALA A 33 -8.57 6.28 -2.98
C ALA A 33 -8.59 7.79 -3.26
N ALA A 34 -7.54 8.34 -3.86
CA ALA A 34 -7.51 9.74 -4.27
C ALA A 34 -8.60 10.06 -5.30
N ALA A 35 -8.77 9.20 -6.32
CA ALA A 35 -9.80 9.36 -7.34
C ALA A 35 -11.23 9.27 -6.75
N LEU A 36 -11.51 8.26 -5.93
CA LEU A 36 -12.82 8.05 -5.30
C LEU A 36 -13.18 9.16 -4.31
N LEU A 37 -12.21 9.61 -3.52
CA LEU A 37 -12.38 10.73 -2.59
C LEU A 37 -12.34 12.10 -3.28
N ARG A 38 -12.13 12.14 -4.61
CA ARG A 38 -11.92 13.35 -5.42
C ARG A 38 -10.91 14.28 -4.75
N SER A 39 -9.82 13.70 -4.28
CA SER A 39 -8.81 14.35 -3.47
C SER A 39 -7.44 14.31 -4.15
N SER A 40 -6.59 15.28 -3.84
CA SER A 40 -5.20 15.25 -4.26
C SER A 40 -4.42 14.23 -3.42
N LEU A 41 -3.43 13.57 -4.03
CA LEU A 41 -2.43 12.76 -3.32
C LEU A 41 -1.62 13.56 -2.29
N ALA A 42 -1.61 14.89 -2.38
CA ALA A 42 -1.03 15.76 -1.36
C ALA A 42 -1.85 15.79 -0.06
N ARG A 43 -3.09 15.28 -0.04
CA ARG A 43 -3.91 15.22 1.18
C ARG A 43 -3.59 13.94 1.94
N TRP A 44 -3.73 13.97 3.26
CA TRP A 44 -3.52 12.77 4.09
C TRP A 44 -4.58 11.68 3.87
N ARG A 45 -5.76 12.01 3.33
CA ARG A 45 -6.90 11.06 3.26
C ARG A 45 -6.57 9.80 2.44
N PRO A 46 -6.04 9.88 1.20
CA PRO A 46 -5.69 8.68 0.44
C PRO A 46 -4.59 7.85 1.11
N TRP A 47 -3.61 8.52 1.73
CA TRP A 47 -2.53 7.87 2.48
C TRP A 47 -3.06 7.09 3.69
N LEU A 48 -3.98 7.70 4.47
CA LEU A 48 -4.61 7.06 5.62
C LEU A 48 -5.49 5.87 5.22
N VAL A 49 -6.13 5.91 4.04
CA VAL A 49 -6.87 4.76 3.51
C VAL A 49 -5.94 3.58 3.28
N VAL A 50 -4.78 3.81 2.66
CA VAL A 50 -3.81 2.73 2.41
C VAL A 50 -3.28 2.18 3.72
N LEU A 51 -2.88 3.05 4.65
CA LEU A 51 -2.40 2.62 5.97
C LEU A 51 -3.45 1.79 6.72
N ALA A 52 -4.70 2.23 6.73
CA ALA A 52 -5.77 1.50 7.41
C ALA A 52 -6.02 0.13 6.77
N LEU A 53 -6.05 0.05 5.43
CA LEU A 53 -6.24 -1.22 4.73
C LEU A 53 -5.07 -2.17 4.96
N GLU A 54 -3.84 -1.67 4.99
CA GLU A 54 -2.66 -2.49 5.25
C GLU A 54 -2.65 -3.04 6.67
N LEU A 55 -2.91 -2.20 7.68
CA LEU A 55 -2.99 -2.67 9.07
C LEU A 55 -4.10 -3.71 9.26
N LEU A 56 -5.23 -3.56 8.57
CA LEU A 56 -6.30 -4.55 8.58
C LEU A 56 -5.89 -5.85 7.87
N ASN A 57 -5.12 -5.76 6.78
CA ASN A 57 -4.57 -6.92 6.08
C ASN A 57 -3.63 -7.71 6.99
N GLU A 58 -2.64 -7.05 7.58
CA GLU A 58 -1.67 -7.69 8.46
C GLU A 58 -2.31 -8.25 9.74
N ALA A 59 -3.30 -7.54 10.29
CA ALA A 59 -4.07 -8.06 11.42
C ALA A 59 -4.84 -9.33 11.04
N ASN A 60 -5.43 -9.37 9.84
CA ASN A 60 -6.10 -10.57 9.35
C ASN A 60 -5.10 -11.72 9.16
N ASP A 61 -3.95 -11.47 8.53
CA ASP A 61 -2.92 -12.49 8.31
C ASP A 61 -2.39 -13.04 9.63
N TYR A 62 -2.09 -12.17 10.60
CA TYR A 62 -1.68 -12.58 11.93
C TYR A 62 -2.71 -13.47 12.63
N LEU A 63 -4.01 -13.17 12.49
CA LEU A 63 -5.09 -13.93 13.10
C LEU A 63 -5.35 -15.29 12.41
N VAL A 64 -5.13 -15.37 11.09
CA VAL A 64 -5.38 -16.58 10.29
C VAL A 64 -4.16 -17.50 10.27
N GLU A 65 -2.96 -16.94 10.19
CA GLU A 65 -1.68 -17.65 10.04
C GLU A 65 -0.74 -17.31 11.21
N THR A 66 -1.09 -17.78 12.41
CA THR A 66 -0.25 -17.58 13.62
C THR A 66 1.01 -18.45 13.55
N TRP A 67 2.18 -17.87 13.85
CA TRP A 67 3.47 -18.58 13.88
C TRP A 67 3.98 -18.69 15.33
N PRO A 68 3.46 -19.66 16.11
CA PRO A 68 3.65 -19.70 17.56
C PRO A 68 5.11 -19.92 18.00
N ASN A 69 5.96 -20.51 17.15
CA ASN A 69 7.37 -20.76 17.47
C ASN A 69 8.32 -19.70 16.88
N GLU A 70 7.82 -18.79 16.04
CA GLU A 70 8.60 -17.84 15.25
C GLU A 70 8.07 -16.40 15.38
N VAL A 71 7.50 -16.06 16.53
CA VAL A 71 6.82 -14.76 16.78
C VAL A 71 7.66 -13.55 16.37
N ALA A 72 8.97 -13.55 16.67
CA ALA A 72 9.86 -12.45 16.30
C ALA A 72 10.02 -12.30 14.77
N GLN A 73 10.07 -13.41 14.05
CA GLN A 73 10.13 -13.42 12.59
C GLN A 73 8.80 -12.95 11.99
N GLN A 74 7.68 -13.39 12.57
CA GLN A 74 6.35 -12.97 12.13
C GLN A 74 6.16 -11.44 12.26
N PHE A 75 6.59 -10.83 13.37
CA PHE A 75 6.59 -9.37 13.48
C PHE A 75 7.55 -8.69 12.50
N GLY A 76 8.66 -9.35 12.14
CA GLY A 76 9.59 -8.88 11.11
C GLY A 76 8.95 -8.83 9.72
N GLU A 77 8.21 -9.87 9.33
CA GLU A 77 7.46 -9.93 8.06
C GLU A 77 6.36 -8.86 8.03
N ILE A 78 5.54 -8.75 9.09
CA ILE A 78 4.51 -7.71 9.20
C ILE A 78 5.11 -6.31 9.05
N ALA A 79 6.23 -6.04 9.71
CA ALA A 79 6.89 -4.74 9.61
C ALA A 79 7.43 -4.48 8.19
N LYS A 80 8.00 -5.50 7.55
CA LYS A 80 8.50 -5.44 6.16
C LYS A 80 7.36 -5.14 5.20
N ASP A 81 6.23 -5.84 5.33
CA ASP A 81 5.07 -5.69 4.46
C ASP A 81 4.45 -4.29 4.60
N ILE A 82 4.25 -3.80 5.83
CA ILE A 82 3.82 -2.41 6.08
C ILE A 82 4.75 -1.40 5.43
N VAL A 83 6.08 -1.58 5.57
CA VAL A 83 7.07 -0.67 4.99
C VAL A 83 6.99 -0.68 3.47
N LEU A 84 6.93 -1.86 2.84
CA LEU A 84 6.86 -2.00 1.39
C LEU A 84 5.57 -1.41 0.83
N THR A 85 4.42 -1.71 1.44
CA THR A 85 3.12 -1.17 1.03
C THR A 85 3.05 0.34 1.15
N MET A 86 3.61 0.91 2.22
CA MET A 86 3.54 2.34 2.51
C MET A 86 4.64 3.17 1.86
N ALA A 87 5.70 2.55 1.30
CA ALA A 87 6.84 3.25 0.72
C ALA A 87 6.43 4.21 -0.41
N LEU A 88 5.77 3.72 -1.46
CA LEU A 88 5.35 4.55 -2.60
C LEU A 88 4.22 5.54 -2.25
N PRO A 89 3.17 5.16 -1.50
CA PRO A 89 2.17 6.12 -1.02
C PRO A 89 2.79 7.29 -0.24
N THR A 90 3.77 7.01 0.62
CA THR A 90 4.47 8.05 1.39
C THR A 90 5.32 8.93 0.48
N LEU A 91 6.07 8.33 -0.45
CA LEU A 91 6.84 9.06 -1.43
C LEU A 91 5.96 9.99 -2.28
N MET A 92 4.81 9.50 -2.76
CA MET A 92 3.84 10.28 -3.53
C MET A 92 3.25 11.42 -2.71
N LEU A 93 2.90 11.19 -1.44
CA LEU A 93 2.41 12.24 -0.54
C LEU A 93 3.45 13.35 -0.36
N VAL A 94 4.72 12.99 -0.14
CA VAL A 94 5.81 13.95 0.04
C VAL A 94 6.06 14.73 -1.25
N ILE A 95 6.17 14.04 -2.39
CA ILE A 95 6.39 14.68 -3.70
C ILE A 95 5.24 15.62 -4.05
N ALA A 96 3.99 15.17 -3.93
CA ALA A 96 2.83 15.99 -4.26
C ALA A 96 2.71 17.25 -3.37
N ARG A 97 3.29 17.24 -2.15
CA ARG A 97 3.31 18.40 -1.25
C ARG A 97 4.49 19.34 -1.46
N ARG A 98 5.67 18.80 -1.70
CA ARG A 98 6.93 19.56 -1.68
C ARG A 98 7.40 19.92 -3.08
N TRP A 99 7.10 19.09 -4.07
CA TRP A 99 7.57 19.22 -5.44
C TRP A 99 6.48 18.87 -6.47
N PRO A 100 5.30 19.55 -6.42
CA PRO A 100 4.18 19.23 -7.31
C PRO A 100 4.54 19.35 -8.81
N ASN A 101 5.50 20.21 -9.16
CA ASN A 101 5.97 20.38 -10.54
C ASN A 101 6.63 19.12 -11.11
N LEU A 102 7.14 18.21 -10.28
CA LEU A 102 7.66 16.91 -10.74
C LEU A 102 6.56 16.01 -11.32
N LEU A 103 5.29 16.25 -10.95
CA LEU A 103 4.15 15.45 -11.38
C LEU A 103 3.28 16.17 -12.41
N ALA A 104 3.08 17.48 -12.24
CA ALA A 104 2.17 18.28 -13.07
C ALA A 104 2.86 19.03 -14.22
N GLY A 105 4.21 19.10 -14.22
CA GLY A 105 4.97 19.97 -15.12
C GLY A 105 4.86 21.46 -14.74
N ASP A 106 5.77 22.29 -15.26
CA ASP A 106 5.69 23.74 -15.07
C ASP A 106 4.52 24.29 -15.92
N GLY A 107 3.43 24.68 -15.26
CA GLY A 107 2.26 25.32 -15.91
C GLY A 107 2.54 26.70 -16.52
N SER A 108 3.80 27.13 -16.65
CA SER A 108 4.22 28.41 -17.23
C SER A 108 4.62 28.33 -18.71
N ARG A 109 4.38 27.20 -19.39
CA ARG A 109 4.66 27.02 -20.83
C ARG A 109 3.48 26.42 -21.61
N ALA A 110 2.27 26.91 -21.37
CA ALA A 110 1.11 26.68 -22.24
C ALA A 110 0.51 28.02 -22.67
#